data_AF-A0A538RDM9-F1
#
_entry.id   AF-A0A538RDM9-F1
#
_cell.length_a   1.000
_cell.length_b   1.000
_cell.length_c   1.000
_cell.angle_alpha   90.00
_cell.angle_beta   90.00
_cell.angle_gamma   90.00
#
_symmetry.space_group_name_H-M   'P 1'
#
loop_
_entity.id
_entity.type
_entity.pdbx_description
1 polymer ?
#
loop_
_entity_poly.entity_id
_entity_poly.type
_entity_poly.pdbx_seq_one_letter_code
_entity_poly.pdbx_strand_id
1 'polypeptide(L)'
;MLRTTALAVAVVTLLAMAPTAAVGQPPGVSAPGAEREQAYVDALRREDPPAAERYVALRDAQNLALAELDRAQRRYNAGGPALRPVALPQVQQARRKYAETTLALLDFLDARDRDSLAVLQNRIEELDRVRQERGRARAEMEQLLRE
;
A
#
# COMPACT_ATOMS: atom_id res chain seq x y z
N MET A 1 -11.91 -12.66 40.06
CA MET A 1 -11.73 -13.29 38.74
C MET A 1 -12.28 -12.35 37.68
N LEU A 2 -11.42 -11.55 37.02
CA LEU A 2 -11.82 -10.75 35.85
C LEU A 2 -10.87 -11.09 34.69
N ARG A 3 -11.47 -11.59 33.61
CA ARG A 3 -10.82 -11.97 32.37
C ARG A 3 -10.75 -10.76 31.43
N THR A 4 -9.53 -10.47 30.96
CA THR A 4 -9.14 -10.04 29.60
C THR A 4 -10.11 -9.19 28.76
N THR A 5 -9.62 -8.03 28.33
CA THR A 5 -9.46 -7.70 26.89
C THR A 5 -8.36 -6.65 26.73
N ALA A 6 -7.17 -7.08 26.29
CA ALA A 6 -6.11 -6.19 25.83
C ALA A 6 -6.39 -5.86 24.37
N LEU A 7 -6.72 -4.60 24.08
CA LEU A 7 -6.88 -4.10 22.72
C LEU A 7 -5.49 -3.67 22.22
N ALA A 8 -4.87 -4.52 21.40
CA ALA A 8 -3.62 -4.20 20.72
C ALA A 8 -3.92 -3.21 19.59
N VAL A 9 -3.52 -1.95 19.79
CA VAL A 9 -3.51 -0.93 18.74
C VAL A 9 -2.23 -1.14 17.93
N ALA A 10 -2.36 -1.72 16.73
CA ALA A 10 -1.27 -1.80 15.78
C ALA A 10 -1.22 -0.51 14.95
N VAL A 11 -0.18 0.29 15.20
CA VAL A 11 0.19 1.52 14.47
C VAL A 11 0.70 1.15 13.08
N VAL A 12 0.28 1.87 12.03
CA VAL A 12 0.95 1.84 10.72
C VAL A 12 1.50 3.23 10.40
N THR A 13 2.79 3.40 10.66
CA THR A 13 3.62 4.52 10.20
C THR A 13 4.11 4.23 8.79
N LEU A 14 3.45 4.83 7.79
CA LEU A 14 3.85 4.80 6.38
C LEU A 14 4.51 6.13 6.03
N LEU A 15 5.84 6.18 6.00
CA LEU A 15 6.59 7.14 5.15
C LEU A 15 8.09 6.78 5.14
N ALA A 16 8.54 6.15 4.06
CA ALA A 16 9.90 6.27 3.50
C ALA A 16 10.06 5.26 2.36
N MET A 17 9.61 5.60 1.15
CA MET A 17 10.13 4.97 -0.06
C MET A 17 11.45 5.66 -0.42
N ALA A 18 12.55 4.92 -0.36
CA ALA A 18 13.79 5.25 -1.04
C ALA A 18 14.25 4.01 -1.83
N PRO A 19 14.57 4.13 -3.14
CA PRO A 19 14.99 2.99 -3.93
C PRO A 19 16.48 2.70 -3.66
N THR A 20 16.79 1.63 -2.93
CA THR A 20 18.15 1.07 -2.93
C THR A 20 18.28 0.09 -4.10
N ALA A 21 19.16 0.43 -5.03
CA ALA A 21 19.53 -0.41 -6.16
C ALA A 21 19.97 -1.80 -5.70
N ALA A 22 19.25 -2.84 -6.09
CA ALA A 22 19.60 -4.23 -5.78
C ALA A 22 20.46 -4.82 -6.90
N VAL A 23 21.77 -4.89 -6.64
CA VAL A 23 22.70 -5.78 -7.35
C VAL A 23 22.54 -7.18 -6.76
N GLY A 24 22.47 -8.19 -7.63
CA GLY A 24 22.15 -9.61 -7.38
C GLY A 24 22.38 -10.16 -5.97
N GLN A 25 21.29 -10.66 -5.37
CA GLN A 25 21.29 -11.35 -4.08
C GLN A 25 21.13 -12.88 -4.27
N PRO A 26 21.87 -13.71 -3.50
CA PRO A 26 21.79 -15.17 -3.55
C PRO A 26 20.44 -15.72 -3.04
N PRO A 27 20.04 -16.93 -3.46
CA PRO A 27 18.75 -17.51 -3.07
C PRO A 27 18.77 -17.83 -1.57
N GLY A 28 17.93 -17.12 -0.79
CA GLY A 28 17.75 -17.35 0.64
C GLY A 28 17.80 -16.10 1.52
N VAL A 29 18.21 -14.94 0.99
CA VAL A 29 18.13 -13.67 1.71
C VAL A 29 16.97 -12.87 1.14
N SER A 30 15.87 -12.79 1.89
CA SER A 30 14.74 -11.91 1.58
C SER A 30 15.27 -10.50 1.31
N ALA A 31 14.93 -9.94 0.15
CA ALA A 31 15.29 -8.57 -0.18
C ALA A 31 14.79 -7.61 0.93
N PRO A 32 15.50 -6.51 1.22
CA PRO A 32 15.02 -5.52 2.19
C PRO A 32 13.60 -5.07 1.81
N GLY A 33 12.61 -5.43 2.64
CA GLY A 33 11.19 -5.14 2.38
C GLY A 33 10.32 -6.34 2.00
N ALA A 34 10.88 -7.49 1.59
CA ALA A 34 10.08 -8.66 1.20
C ALA A 34 9.26 -9.24 2.37
N GLU A 35 9.78 -9.22 3.59
CA GLU A 35 9.02 -9.64 4.78
C GLU A 35 7.85 -8.70 5.08
N ARG A 36 8.03 -7.39 4.86
CA ARG A 36 6.96 -6.39 5.04
C ARG A 36 5.90 -6.53 3.97
N GLU A 37 6.32 -6.76 2.74
CA GLU A 37 5.43 -7.01 1.61
C GLU A 37 4.61 -8.28 1.83
N GLN A 38 5.26 -9.37 2.28
CA GLN A 38 4.56 -10.60 2.61
C GLN A 38 3.54 -10.38 3.73
N ALA A 39 3.91 -9.67 4.79
CA ALA A 39 2.98 -9.32 5.87
C ALA A 39 1.80 -8.48 5.38
N TYR A 40 2.02 -7.56 4.44
CA TYR A 40 0.97 -6.77 3.80
C TYR A 40 0.03 -7.64 2.98
N VAL A 41 0.56 -8.51 2.11
CA VAL A 41 -0.25 -9.43 1.30
C VAL A 41 -1.05 -10.38 2.19
N ASP A 42 -0.47 -10.87 3.27
CA ASP A 42 -1.15 -11.78 4.20
C ASP A 42 -2.24 -11.06 5.02
N ALA A 43 -2.04 -9.79 5.34
CA ALA A 43 -3.09 -8.97 5.95
C ALA A 43 -4.23 -8.72 4.96
N LEU A 44 -3.90 -8.29 3.73
CA LEU A 44 -4.88 -8.05 2.68
C LEU A 44 -5.65 -9.33 2.33
N ARG A 45 -5.01 -10.50 2.31
CA ARG A 45 -5.68 -11.79 2.06
C ARG A 45 -6.67 -12.17 3.16
N ARG A 46 -6.43 -11.75 4.40
CA ARG A 46 -7.36 -11.96 5.51
C ARG A 46 -8.58 -11.04 5.43
N GLU A 47 -8.41 -9.84 4.89
CA GLU A 47 -9.46 -8.82 4.77
C GLU A 47 -10.29 -8.99 3.48
N ASP A 48 -9.61 -9.11 2.34
CA ASP A 48 -10.16 -9.20 0.99
C ASP A 48 -9.23 -10.06 0.10
N PRO A 49 -9.50 -11.38 -0.02
CA PRO A 49 -8.67 -12.29 -0.83
C PRO A 49 -8.57 -11.88 -2.31
N PRO A 50 -9.67 -11.51 -3.01
CA PRO A 50 -9.59 -10.96 -4.36
C PRO A 50 -8.70 -9.72 -4.50
N ALA A 51 -8.75 -8.79 -3.54
CA ALA A 51 -7.87 -7.62 -3.56
C ALA A 51 -6.39 -8.01 -3.39
N ALA A 52 -6.10 -9.01 -2.57
CA ALA A 52 -4.73 -9.52 -2.41
C ALA A 52 -4.17 -10.11 -3.72
N GLU A 53 -4.98 -10.88 -4.45
CA GLU A 53 -4.59 -11.41 -5.77
C GLU A 53 -4.35 -10.29 -6.78
N ARG A 54 -5.22 -9.28 -6.82
CA ARG A 54 -5.06 -8.10 -7.68
C ARG A 54 -3.78 -7.33 -7.37
N TYR A 55 -3.50 -7.10 -6.09
CA TYR A 55 -2.27 -6.43 -5.67
C TYR A 55 -1.03 -7.17 -6.17
N VAL A 56 -0.97 -8.49 -5.95
CA VAL A 56 0.16 -9.33 -6.39
C VAL A 56 0.34 -9.25 -7.91
N ALA A 57 -0.75 -9.34 -8.67
CA ALA A 57 -0.71 -9.22 -10.13
C ALA A 57 -0.20 -7.85 -10.61
N LEU A 58 -0.67 -6.76 -10.00
CA LEU A 58 -0.23 -5.39 -10.33
C LEU A 58 1.25 -5.19 -10.00
N ARG A 59 1.69 -5.65 -8.83
CA ARG A 59 3.10 -5.63 -8.43
C ARG A 59 3.97 -6.43 -9.42
N ASP A 60 3.55 -7.62 -9.79
CA ASP A 60 4.30 -8.45 -10.74
C ASP A 60 4.39 -7.82 -12.12
N ALA A 61 3.30 -7.20 -12.58
CA ALA A 61 3.30 -6.44 -13.83
C ALA A 61 4.28 -5.25 -13.76
N GLN A 62 4.32 -4.52 -12.65
CA GLN A 62 5.27 -3.43 -12.42
C GLN A 62 6.72 -3.92 -12.41
N ASN A 63 7.02 -5.00 -11.68
CA ASN A 63 8.35 -5.59 -11.61
C ASN A 63 8.83 -6.05 -12.99
N LEU A 64 7.94 -6.66 -13.78
CA LEU A 64 8.24 -7.05 -15.15
C LEU A 64 8.54 -5.84 -16.04
N ALA A 65 7.72 -4.78 -15.95
CA ALA A 65 7.91 -3.57 -16.73
C ALA A 65 9.21 -2.83 -16.35
N LEU A 66 9.59 -2.82 -15.07
CA LEU A 66 10.86 -2.27 -14.60
C LEU A 66 12.04 -3.07 -15.17
N ALA A 67 11.98 -4.40 -15.11
CA ALA A 67 13.01 -5.25 -15.70
C ALA A 67 13.13 -5.08 -17.22
N GLU A 68 12.02 -4.87 -17.93
CA GLU A 68 12.01 -4.53 -19.36
C GLU A 68 12.67 -3.18 -19.64
N LEU A 69 12.34 -2.15 -18.84
CA LEU A 69 12.96 -0.83 -18.91
C LEU A 69 14.48 -0.91 -18.72
N ASP A 70 14.96 -1.63 -17.70
CA ASP A 70 16.38 -1.81 -17.45
C ASP A 70 17.09 -2.53 -18.60
N ARG A 71 16.44 -3.53 -19.21
CA ARG A 71 16.98 -4.22 -20.40
C ARG A 71 17.06 -3.26 -21.59
N ALA A 72 16.01 -2.48 -21.85
CA ALA A 72 16.00 -1.50 -22.94
C ALA A 72 17.08 -0.44 -22.74
N GLN A 73 17.23 0.08 -21.52
CA GLN A 73 18.24 1.07 -21.18
C GLN A 73 19.66 0.54 -21.34
N ARG A 74 19.92 -0.71 -20.90
CA ARG A 74 21.23 -1.37 -21.13
C ARG A 74 21.56 -1.50 -22.61
N ARG A 75 20.60 -1.93 -23.45
CA ARG A 75 20.81 -2.03 -24.91
C ARG A 75 21.06 -0.66 -25.54
N TYR A 76 20.32 0.36 -25.14
CA TYR A 76 20.52 1.72 -25.62
C TYR A 76 21.90 2.28 -25.25
N ASN A 77 22.35 2.02 -24.02
CA ASN A 77 23.66 2.46 -23.55
C ASN A 77 24.82 1.69 -24.20
N ALA A 78 24.63 0.39 -24.49
CA ALA A 78 25.63 -0.46 -25.13
C ALA A 78 25.69 -0.26 -26.65
N GLY A 79 24.58 0.11 -27.29
CA GLY A 79 24.53 0.45 -28.71
C GLY A 79 25.26 1.78 -28.94
N GLY A 80 26.40 1.73 -29.63
CA GLY A 80 27.11 2.94 -30.05
C GLY A 80 26.24 3.91 -30.89
N PRO A 81 26.76 5.06 -31.32
CA PRO A 81 25.97 6.13 -31.95
C PRO A 81 25.06 5.67 -33.11
N ALA A 82 25.48 4.67 -33.87
CA ALA A 82 24.72 4.10 -34.99
C ALA A 82 23.44 3.34 -34.58
N LEU A 83 23.40 2.75 -33.38
CA LEU A 83 22.27 1.94 -32.90
C LEU A 83 21.30 2.71 -32.01
N ARG A 84 21.70 3.90 -31.53
CA ARG A 84 20.86 4.75 -30.66
C ARG A 84 19.50 5.13 -31.29
N PRO A 85 19.40 5.53 -32.57
CA PRO A 85 18.11 5.88 -33.16
C PRO A 85 17.11 4.72 -33.20
N VAL A 86 17.62 3.48 -33.30
CA VAL A 86 16.79 2.26 -33.35
C VAL A 86 16.39 1.81 -31.95
N ALA A 87 17.26 1.96 -30.95
CA ALA A 87 17.00 1.57 -29.58
C ALA A 87 16.17 2.60 -28.79
N LEU A 88 16.22 3.89 -29.15
CA LEU A 88 15.53 4.96 -28.44
C LEU A 88 13.99 4.75 -28.35
N PRO A 89 13.27 4.39 -29.43
CA PRO A 89 11.84 4.09 -29.34
C PRO A 89 11.53 2.95 -28.36
N GLN A 90 12.38 1.94 -28.28
CA GLN A 90 12.19 0.80 -27.36
C GLN A 90 12.32 1.25 -25.89
N VAL A 91 13.26 2.15 -25.59
CA VAL A 91 13.40 2.74 -24.25
C VAL A 91 12.17 3.57 -23.90
N GLN A 92 11.68 4.39 -24.84
CA GLN A 92 10.48 5.21 -24.61
C GLN A 92 9.24 4.35 -24.34
N GLN A 93 9.05 3.28 -25.12
CA GLN A 93 7.95 2.34 -24.93
C GLN A 93 8.05 1.62 -23.57
N ALA A 94 9.23 1.12 -23.21
CA ALA A 94 9.42 0.46 -21.92
C ALA A 94 9.19 1.42 -20.74
N ARG A 95 9.62 2.69 -20.88
CA ARG A 95 9.37 3.74 -19.88
C ARG A 95 7.88 4.03 -19.72
N ARG A 96 7.15 4.11 -20.84
CA ARG A 96 5.70 4.29 -20.82
C ARG A 96 5.00 3.13 -20.13
N LYS A 97 5.35 1.89 -20.48
CA LYS A 97 4.79 0.69 -19.85
C LYS A 97 5.05 0.65 -18.35
N TYR A 98 6.27 0.96 -17.92
CA TYR A 98 6.60 1.05 -16.50
C TYR A 98 5.76 2.11 -15.76
N ALA A 99 5.58 3.29 -16.37
CA ALA A 99 4.73 4.33 -15.80
C ALA A 99 3.26 3.87 -15.71
N GLU A 100 2.72 3.25 -16.76
CA GLU A 100 1.35 2.72 -16.77
C GLU A 100 1.14 1.67 -15.67
N THR A 101 2.05 0.71 -15.52
CA THR A 101 1.96 -0.30 -14.46
C THR A 101 2.13 0.28 -13.05
N THR A 102 2.94 1.33 -12.90
CA THR A 102 3.13 2.01 -11.63
C THR A 102 1.88 2.79 -11.23
N LEU A 103 1.27 3.51 -12.17
CA LEU A 103 0.01 4.22 -11.93
C LEU A 103 -1.11 3.24 -11.55
N ALA A 104 -1.25 2.13 -12.28
CA ALA A 104 -2.26 1.13 -11.94
C ALA A 104 -2.10 0.55 -10.52
N LEU A 105 -0.85 0.36 -10.06
CA LEU A 105 -0.59 -0.06 -8.69
C LEU A 105 -0.95 1.03 -7.67
N LEU A 106 -0.60 2.30 -7.95
CA LEU A 106 -0.95 3.43 -7.08
C LEU A 106 -2.46 3.64 -7.00
N ASP A 107 -3.17 3.58 -8.13
CA ASP A 107 -4.63 3.73 -8.18
C ASP A 107 -5.35 2.66 -7.35
N PHE A 108 -4.84 1.42 -7.36
CA PHE A 108 -5.34 0.35 -6.51
C PHE A 108 -5.16 0.65 -5.02
N LEU A 109 -3.97 1.12 -4.62
CA LEU A 109 -3.68 1.47 -3.22
C LEU A 109 -4.53 2.65 -2.75
N ASP A 110 -4.65 3.69 -3.58
CA ASP A 110 -5.47 4.85 -3.30
C ASP A 110 -6.95 4.48 -3.13
N ALA A 111 -7.49 3.62 -3.99
CA ALA A 111 -8.88 3.17 -3.89
C ALA A 111 -9.14 2.44 -2.56
N ARG A 112 -8.27 1.50 -2.20
CA ARG A 112 -8.34 0.75 -0.93
C ARG A 112 -8.29 1.69 0.27
N ASP A 113 -7.38 2.66 0.25
CA ASP A 113 -7.18 3.57 1.37
C ASP A 113 -8.36 4.55 1.51
N ARG A 114 -8.98 4.98 0.41
CA ARG A 114 -10.25 5.74 0.43
C ARG A 114 -11.38 4.94 1.07
N ASP A 115 -11.54 3.67 0.71
CA ASP A 115 -12.56 2.80 1.31
C ASP A 115 -12.32 2.62 2.81
N SER A 116 -11.06 2.42 3.20
CA SER A 116 -10.66 2.30 4.60
C SER A 116 -10.95 3.58 5.39
N LEU A 117 -10.65 4.74 4.80
CA LEU A 117 -10.96 6.04 5.40
C LEU A 117 -12.46 6.24 5.59
N ALA A 118 -13.29 5.84 4.61
CA ALA A 118 -14.74 5.94 4.72
C ALA A 118 -15.29 5.09 5.88
N VAL A 119 -14.79 3.86 6.05
CA VAL A 119 -15.16 2.99 7.17
C VAL A 119 -14.78 3.62 8.51
N LEU A 120 -13.56 4.16 8.63
CA LEU A 120 -13.09 4.80 9.85
C LEU A 120 -13.88 6.06 10.19
N GLN A 121 -14.24 6.88 9.19
CA GLN A 121 -15.08 8.06 9.37
C GLN A 121 -16.45 7.70 9.94
N ASN A 122 -17.12 6.69 9.36
CA ASN A 122 -18.39 6.20 9.87
C ASN A 122 -18.28 5.72 11.33
N ARG A 123 -17.18 5.05 11.67
CA ARG A 123 -16.95 4.56 13.05
C ARG A 123 -16.72 5.71 14.03
N ILE A 124 -16.04 6.78 13.61
CA ILE A 124 -15.88 8.00 14.42
C ILE A 124 -17.24 8.63 14.70
N GLU A 125 -18.08 8.78 13.68
CA GLU A 125 -19.43 9.34 13.85
C GLU A 125 -20.30 8.53 14.81
N GLU A 126 -20.24 7.21 14.72
CA GLU A 126 -20.95 6.30 15.64
C GLU A 126 -20.51 6.52 17.09
N LEU A 127 -19.19 6.57 17.33
CA LEU A 127 -18.64 6.78 18.67
C LEU A 127 -18.99 8.17 19.24
N ASP A 128 -19.03 9.19 18.39
CA ASP A 128 -19.42 10.54 18.80
C ASP A 128 -20.89 10.60 19.20
N ARG A 129 -21.79 9.90 18.50
CA ARG A 129 -23.21 9.79 18.92
C ARG A 129 -23.33 9.16 20.31
N VAL A 130 -22.66 8.03 20.52
CA VAL A 130 -22.66 7.32 21.82
C VAL A 130 -22.04 8.20 22.92
N ARG A 131 -21.04 9.02 22.60
CA ARG A 131 -20.46 9.98 23.55
C ARG A 131 -21.44 11.11 23.91
N GLN A 132 -22.15 11.65 22.92
CA GLN A 132 -23.15 12.70 23.14
C GLN A 132 -24.32 12.21 23.98
N GLU A 133 -24.85 11.02 23.69
CA GLU A 133 -25.91 10.38 24.47
C GLU A 133 -25.52 10.21 25.94
N ARG A 134 -24.32 9.68 26.20
CA ARG A 134 -23.78 9.57 27.57
C ARG A 134 -23.60 10.93 28.24
N GLY A 135 -23.21 11.96 27.48
CA GLY A 135 -23.11 13.33 27.97
C GLY A 135 -24.46 13.90 28.42
N ARG A 136 -25.51 13.68 27.62
CA ARG A 136 -26.89 14.09 27.97
C ARG A 136 -27.40 13.36 29.20
N ALA A 137 -27.28 12.03 29.21
CA ALA A 137 -27.68 11.22 30.36
C ALA A 137 -26.95 11.65 31.65
N ARG A 138 -25.66 11.97 31.57
CA ARG A 138 -24.90 12.51 32.71
C ARG A 138 -25.47 13.86 33.16
N ALA A 139 -25.71 14.79 32.23
CA ALA A 139 -26.24 16.11 32.56
C ALA A 139 -27.64 16.01 33.23
N GLU A 140 -28.49 15.10 32.76
CA GLU A 140 -29.80 14.80 33.37
C GLU A 140 -29.64 14.29 34.80
N MET A 141 -28.74 13.33 35.04
CA MET A 141 -28.49 12.83 36.40
C MET A 141 -27.90 13.91 37.32
N GLU A 142 -27.00 14.74 36.83
CA GLU A 142 -26.45 15.88 37.58
C GLU A 142 -27.53 16.92 37.92
N GLN A 143 -28.53 17.09 37.06
CA GLN A 143 -29.67 17.97 37.36
C GLN A 143 -30.52 17.41 38.49
N LEU A 144 -30.87 16.12 38.45
CA LEU A 144 -31.64 15.47 39.52
C LEU A 144 -30.96 15.53 40.89
N LEU A 145 -29.62 15.57 40.94
CA LEU A 145 -28.88 15.71 42.20
C LEU A 145 -28.85 17.14 42.76
N ARG A 146 -29.24 18.15 41.96
CA ARG A 146 -29.28 19.56 42.38
C ARG A 146 -30.68 19.98 42.88
N GLU A 147 -31.70 19.17 42.61
CA GLU A 147 -33.06 19.31 43.13
C GLU A 147 -33.16 18.74 44.54
#